data_AF-A0A7G8HCD4-F1
#
_entry.id   AF-A0A7G8HCD4-F1
#
_cell.length_a   1.000
_cell.length_b   1.000
_cell.length_c   1.000
_cell.angle_alpha   90.00
_cell.angle_beta   90.00
_cell.angle_gamma   90.00
#
_symmetry.space_group_name_H-M   'P 1'
#
loop_
_entity.id
_entity.type
_entity.pdbx_description
1 polymer ?
#
loop_
_entity_poly.entity_id
_entity_poly.type
_entity_poly.pdbx_seq_one_letter_code
_entity_poly.pdbx_strand_id
1 'polypeptide(L)'
;MSKLSVQAKREKAWELHLKGLNQFKIAEELGVTQSRVCQLVKEAASQHPVVQMSTDERIALSEARWQQSEDEIKNEICRQLLEGRVTREVIRFSDGTEQVKITKSESVDPALLRALSTHHDRRARQLNNQLSPDAGVSQVNVAVVQDFLKQGEGGKQLTASDWNDNQGTIDV
;
A
#
# COMPACT_ATOMS: atom_id res chain seq x y z
N MET A 1 -4.89 14.68 41.11
CA MET A 1 -4.88 14.01 39.80
C MET A 1 -6.32 13.68 39.42
N SER A 2 -6.82 14.24 38.31
CA SER A 2 -8.16 13.92 37.81
C SER A 2 -8.22 12.44 37.42
N LYS A 3 -9.16 11.69 38.00
CA LYS A 3 -9.40 10.30 37.60
C LYS A 3 -10.01 10.33 36.19
N LEU A 4 -9.19 10.09 35.17
CA LEU A 4 -9.68 9.85 33.81
C LEU A 4 -10.77 8.79 33.87
N SER A 5 -11.89 9.04 33.18
CA SER A 5 -12.95 8.05 33.03
C SER A 5 -12.39 6.78 32.38
N VAL A 6 -13.03 5.64 32.62
CA VAL A 6 -12.62 4.36 32.02
C VAL A 6 -12.56 4.46 30.49
N GLN A 7 -13.51 5.20 29.91
CA GLN A 7 -13.57 5.52 28.48
C GLN A 7 -12.33 6.30 28.01
N ALA A 8 -11.98 7.39 28.71
CA ALA A 8 -10.82 8.20 28.35
C ALA A 8 -9.50 7.41 28.49
N LYS A 9 -9.39 6.54 29.50
CA LYS A 9 -8.23 5.63 29.62
C LYS A 9 -8.16 4.62 28.48
N ARG A 10 -9.30 4.14 27.99
CA ARG A 10 -9.36 3.21 26.86
C ARG A 10 -8.90 3.89 25.57
N GLU A 11 -9.44 5.06 25.26
CA GLU A 11 -9.06 5.85 24.09
C GLU A 11 -7.59 6.24 24.11
N LYS A 12 -7.08 6.67 25.27
CA LYS A 12 -5.67 7.02 25.44
C LYS A 12 -4.75 5.80 25.32
N ALA A 13 -5.13 4.65 25.87
CA ALA A 13 -4.38 3.41 25.71
C ALA A 13 -4.28 2.98 24.23
N TRP A 14 -5.40 3.12 23.49
CA TRP A 14 -5.44 2.84 22.05
C TRP A 14 -4.54 3.78 21.25
N GLU A 15 -4.62 5.09 21.50
CA GLU A 15 -3.77 6.10 20.86
C GLU A 15 -2.28 5.83 21.07
N LEU A 16 -1.86 5.56 22.30
CA LEU A 16 -0.46 5.28 22.64
C LEU A 16 0.01 3.94 22.04
N HIS A 17 -0.89 2.96 21.96
CA HIS A 17 -0.60 1.68 21.30
C HIS A 17 -0.37 1.87 19.79
N LEU A 18 -1.20 2.66 19.12
CA LEU A 18 -1.04 3.00 17.70
C LEU A 18 0.26 3.78 17.42
N LYS A 19 0.73 4.56 18.40
CA LYS A 19 2.04 5.24 18.35
C LYS A 19 3.24 4.30 18.57
N GLY A 20 3.00 3.01 18.80
CA GLY A 20 4.04 2.01 18.98
C GLY A 20 4.67 2.00 20.38
N LEU A 21 4.05 2.63 21.39
CA LEU A 21 4.56 2.56 22.75
C LEU A 21 4.41 1.14 23.31
N ASN A 22 5.42 0.71 24.07
CA ASN A 22 5.35 -0.54 24.82
C ASN A 22 4.27 -0.42 25.92
N GLN A 23 3.50 -1.49 26.12
CA GLN A 23 2.43 -1.59 27.12
C GLN A 23 2.88 -1.20 28.53
N PHE A 24 4.14 -1.46 28.89
CA PHE A 24 4.70 -1.03 30.18
C PHE A 24 4.70 0.51 30.34
N LYS A 25 5.12 1.24 29.30
CA LYS A 25 5.12 2.71 29.31
C LYS A 25 3.70 3.28 29.33
N ILE A 26 2.79 2.64 28.59
CA ILE A 26 1.36 3.01 28.58
C ILE A 26 0.74 2.79 29.97
N ALA A 27 1.12 1.71 30.66
CA ALA A 27 0.64 1.39 32.00
C ALA A 27 1.07 2.46 33.02
N GLU A 28 2.33 2.88 32.97
CA GLU A 28 2.88 3.96 33.78
C GLU A 28 2.14 5.29 33.52
N GLU A 29 1.96 5.66 32.24
CA GLU A 29 1.32 6.92 31.85
C GLU A 29 -0.16 6.98 32.25
N LEU A 30 -0.87 5.85 32.22
CA LEU A 30 -2.30 5.78 32.55
C LEU A 30 -2.57 5.45 34.02
N GLY A 31 -1.52 5.16 34.79
CA GLY A 31 -1.61 4.69 36.19
C GLY A 31 -2.46 3.42 36.31
N VAL A 32 -2.23 2.44 35.44
CA VAL A 32 -2.92 1.13 35.45
C VAL A 32 -1.90 0.00 35.30
N THR A 33 -2.30 -1.24 35.52
CA THR A 33 -1.41 -2.40 35.30
C THR A 33 -1.26 -2.70 33.82
N GLN A 34 -0.14 -3.30 33.41
CA GLN A 34 0.08 -3.74 32.03
C GLN A 34 -1.03 -4.69 31.54
N SER A 35 -1.49 -5.62 32.39
CA SER A 35 -2.63 -6.50 32.07
C SER A 35 -3.89 -5.70 31.76
N ARG A 36 -4.14 -4.60 32.49
CA ARG A 36 -5.28 -3.73 32.23
C ARG A 36 -5.12 -2.95 30.91
N VAL A 37 -3.91 -2.53 30.56
CA VAL A 37 -3.64 -1.93 29.23
C VAL A 37 -3.98 -2.92 28.11
N CYS A 38 -3.56 -4.19 28.24
CA CYS A 38 -3.89 -5.22 27.25
C CYS A 38 -5.41 -5.39 27.07
N GLN A 39 -6.18 -5.40 28.17
CA GLN A 39 -7.64 -5.45 28.11
C GLN A 39 -8.23 -4.20 27.43
N LEU A 40 -7.79 -3.00 27.82
CA LEU A 40 -8.27 -1.75 27.23
C LEU A 40 -8.00 -1.67 25.72
N VAL A 41 -6.82 -2.11 25.27
CA VAL A 41 -6.47 -2.16 23.85
C VAL A 41 -7.33 -3.17 23.10
N LYS A 42 -7.59 -4.35 23.67
CA LYS A 42 -8.48 -5.36 23.07
C LYS A 42 -9.93 -4.87 22.96
N GLU A 43 -10.43 -4.24 24.02
CA GLU A 43 -11.77 -3.63 24.05
C GLU A 43 -11.89 -2.48 23.03
N ALA A 44 -10.84 -1.66 22.88
CA ALA A 44 -10.81 -0.61 21.87
C ALA A 44 -10.76 -1.18 20.45
N ALA A 45 -9.94 -2.22 20.24
CA ALA A 45 -9.79 -2.88 18.95
C ALA A 45 -11.11 -3.55 18.50
N SER A 46 -11.82 -4.23 19.41
CA SER A 46 -13.10 -4.88 19.07
C SER A 46 -14.21 -3.88 18.75
N GLN A 47 -14.11 -2.66 19.28
CA GLN A 47 -15.02 -1.55 18.98
C GLN A 47 -14.56 -0.72 17.77
N HIS A 48 -13.44 -1.05 17.15
CA HIS A 48 -12.94 -0.32 16.01
C HIS A 48 -13.89 -0.52 14.81
N PRO A 49 -14.31 0.55 14.10
CA PRO A 49 -15.28 0.44 13.01
C PRO A 49 -14.92 -0.61 11.95
N VAL A 50 -13.63 -0.72 11.63
CA VAL A 50 -13.10 -1.72 10.67
C VAL A 50 -13.39 -3.16 11.07
N VAL A 51 -13.55 -3.47 12.36
CA VAL A 51 -13.88 -4.83 12.82
C VAL A 51 -15.36 -5.15 12.62
N GLN A 52 -16.21 -4.13 12.63
CA GLN A 52 -17.66 -4.27 12.39
C GLN A 52 -18.01 -4.24 10.90
N MET A 53 -17.08 -3.81 10.05
CA MET A 53 -17.26 -3.75 8.60
C MET A 53 -17.30 -5.16 7.98
N SER A 54 -18.15 -5.32 6.97
CA SER A 54 -18.17 -6.51 6.12
C SER A 54 -16.84 -6.70 5.38
N THR A 55 -16.62 -7.87 4.80
CA THR A 55 -15.44 -8.10 3.97
C THR A 55 -15.39 -7.14 2.78
N ASP A 56 -16.53 -6.88 2.13
CA ASP A 56 -16.62 -5.98 0.98
C ASP A 56 -16.36 -4.52 1.39
N GLU A 57 -16.90 -4.09 2.53
CA GLU A 57 -16.64 -2.75 3.06
C GLU A 57 -15.17 -2.56 3.42
N ARG A 58 -14.51 -3.59 3.96
CA ARG A 58 -13.07 -3.56 4.23
C ARG A 58 -12.23 -3.51 2.96
N ILE A 59 -12.64 -4.23 1.92
CA ILE A 59 -11.99 -4.17 0.60
C ILE A 59 -12.14 -2.75 0.02
N ALA A 60 -13.36 -2.21 -0.01
CA ALA A 60 -13.62 -0.85 -0.51
C ALA A 60 -12.82 0.22 0.26
N LEU A 61 -12.74 0.12 1.60
CA LEU A 61 -11.92 1.02 2.41
C LEU A 61 -10.42 0.88 2.10
N SER A 62 -9.94 -0.35 1.90
CA SER A 62 -8.55 -0.61 1.53
C SER A 62 -8.22 -0.02 0.16
N GLU A 63 -9.11 -0.18 -0.82
CA GLU A 63 -8.96 0.39 -2.16
C GLU A 63 -8.98 1.91 -2.14
N ALA A 64 -9.90 2.53 -1.38
CA ALA A 64 -9.96 3.98 -1.23
C ALA A 64 -8.66 4.54 -0.64
N ARG A 65 -8.09 3.88 0.38
CA ARG A 65 -6.80 4.28 0.98
C ARG A 65 -5.64 4.13 0.00
N TRP A 66 -5.66 3.08 -0.81
CA TRP A 66 -4.66 2.91 -1.86
C TRP A 66 -4.77 3.98 -2.94
N GLN A 67 -5.98 4.28 -3.38
CA GLN A 67 -6.20 5.34 -4.36
C GLN A 67 -5.69 6.68 -3.81
N GLN A 68 -6.01 6.98 -2.54
CA GLN A 68 -5.51 8.18 -1.88
C GLN A 68 -3.96 8.23 -1.86
N SER A 69 -3.31 7.13 -1.44
CA SER A 69 -1.84 7.06 -1.43
C SER A 69 -1.24 7.20 -2.82
N GLU A 70 -1.89 6.66 -3.86
CA GLU A 70 -1.46 6.80 -5.24
C GLU A 70 -1.58 8.25 -5.72
N ASP A 71 -2.70 8.90 -5.40
CA ASP A 71 -2.96 10.29 -5.76
C ASP A 71 -1.99 11.23 -5.05
N GLU A 72 -1.65 10.99 -3.78
CA GLU A 72 -0.62 11.75 -3.05
C GLU A 72 0.76 11.66 -3.74
N ILE A 73 1.18 10.46 -4.16
CA ILE A 73 2.45 10.27 -4.88
C ILE A 73 2.40 10.98 -6.24
N LYS A 74 1.31 10.82 -7.00
CA LYS A 74 1.13 11.46 -8.32
C LYS A 74 1.11 12.98 -8.20
N ASN A 75 0.40 13.53 -7.24
CA ASN A 75 0.31 14.97 -7.01
C ASN A 75 1.68 15.55 -6.69
N GLU A 76 2.48 14.87 -5.86
CA GLU A 76 3.84 15.29 -5.57
C GLU A 76 4.77 15.20 -6.80
N ILE A 77 4.63 14.17 -7.63
CA ILE A 77 5.35 14.08 -8.92
C ILE A 77 4.96 15.23 -9.84
N CYS A 78 3.67 15.49 -10.03
CA CYS A 78 3.16 16.59 -10.84
C CYS A 78 3.67 17.94 -10.31
N ARG A 79 3.65 18.13 -8.99
CA ARG A 79 4.19 19.32 -8.35
C ARG A 79 5.69 19.49 -8.66
N GLN A 80 6.49 18.43 -8.56
CA GLN A 80 7.92 18.50 -8.89
C GLN A 80 8.19 18.71 -10.39
N LEU A 81 7.33 18.21 -11.27
CA LEU A 81 7.42 18.48 -12.72
C LEU A 81 7.15 19.95 -13.05
N LEU A 82 6.21 20.59 -12.35
CA LEU A 82 5.85 22.00 -12.58
C LEU A 82 6.80 22.97 -11.87
N GLU A 83 7.14 22.67 -10.63
CA GLU A 83 7.85 23.59 -9.75
C GLU A 83 9.34 23.30 -9.65
N GLY A 84 9.79 22.10 -10.02
CA GLY A 84 11.12 21.57 -9.76
C GLY A 84 11.27 20.95 -8.37
N ARG A 85 12.12 19.92 -8.27
CA ARG A 85 12.50 19.28 -7.01
C ARG A 85 13.45 20.16 -6.21
N VAL A 86 13.24 20.21 -4.90
CA VAL A 86 14.13 20.87 -3.95
C VAL A 86 14.87 19.81 -3.13
N THR A 87 16.20 19.83 -3.18
CA THR A 87 17.07 18.94 -2.38
C THR A 87 17.80 19.76 -1.33
N ARG A 88 17.69 19.35 -0.06
CA ARG A 88 18.37 19.96 1.08
C ARG A 88 19.55 19.08 1.50
N GLU A 89 20.75 19.63 1.44
CA GLU A 89 21.97 19.01 1.93
C GLU A 89 22.47 19.78 3.16
N VAL A 90 22.70 19.07 4.27
CA VAL A 90 23.22 19.65 5.51
C VAL A 90 24.68 19.25 5.64
N ILE A 91 25.58 20.22 5.49
CA ILE A 91 27.02 20.06 5.64
C ILE A 91 27.35 20.44 7.08
N ARG A 92 27.82 19.47 7.87
CA ARG A 92 28.29 19.69 9.25
C ARG A 92 29.79 19.83 9.25
N PHE A 93 30.28 20.96 9.75
CA PHE A 93 31.70 21.21 9.89
C PHE A 93 32.22 20.66 11.22
N SER A 94 33.53 20.43 11.30
CA SER A 94 34.21 19.92 12.50
C SER A 94 34.16 20.88 13.69
N ASP A 95 33.83 22.15 13.46
CA ASP A 95 33.62 23.18 14.49
C ASP A 95 32.19 23.17 15.07
N GLY A 96 31.32 22.25 14.62
CA GLY A 96 29.93 22.15 15.06
C GLY A 96 28.96 23.08 14.33
N THR A 97 29.43 23.86 13.35
CA THR A 97 28.55 24.68 12.51
C THR A 97 27.85 23.83 11.45
N GLU A 98 26.61 24.18 11.13
CA GLU A 98 25.83 23.53 10.07
C GLU A 98 25.57 24.53 8.93
N GLN A 99 25.93 24.16 7.70
CA GLN A 99 25.53 24.89 6.49
C GLN A 99 24.49 24.08 5.73
N VAL A 100 23.39 24.73 5.38
CA VAL A 100 22.32 24.12 4.59
C VAL A 100 22.44 24.59 3.14
N LYS A 101 22.72 23.66 2.24
CA LYS A 101 22.69 23.90 0.79
C LYS A 101 21.33 23.45 0.24
N ILE A 102 20.62 24.37 -0.40
CA ILE A 102 19.34 24.10 -1.06
C ILE A 102 19.58 24.12 -2.56
N THR A 103 19.35 22.99 -3.23
CA THR A 103 19.47 22.86 -4.68
C THR A 103 18.10 22.64 -5.29
N LYS A 104 17.77 23.39 -6.34
CA LYS A 104 16.54 23.21 -7.11
C LYS A 104 16.89 22.58 -8.45
N SER A 105 16.22 21.48 -8.81
CA SER A 105 16.41 20.75 -10.07
C SER A 105 15.09 20.57 -10.81
N GLU A 106 15.10 20.62 -12.14
CA GLU A 106 13.91 20.42 -12.99
C GLU A 106 13.48 18.95 -13.12
N SER A 107 14.16 18.03 -12.42
CA SER A 107 13.83 16.61 -12.40
C SER A 107 12.92 16.23 -11.24
N VAL A 108 12.21 15.11 -11.38
CA VAL A 108 11.42 14.47 -10.33
C VAL A 108 12.32 13.63 -9.43
N ASP A 109 12.01 13.56 -8.15
CA ASP A 109 12.70 12.69 -7.21
C ASP A 109 12.55 11.21 -7.63
N PRO A 110 13.65 10.50 -7.94
CA PRO A 110 13.61 9.09 -8.28
C PRO A 110 12.97 8.22 -7.19
N ALA A 111 13.00 8.66 -5.92
CA ALA A 111 12.34 7.96 -4.82
C ALA A 111 10.81 7.94 -4.97
N LEU A 112 10.20 9.01 -5.49
CA LEU A 112 8.75 9.06 -5.74
C LEU A 112 8.35 8.13 -6.87
N LEU A 113 9.14 8.08 -7.95
CA LEU A 113 8.90 7.16 -9.07
C LEU A 113 9.01 5.69 -8.61
N ARG A 114 10.02 5.37 -7.78
CA ARG A 114 10.13 4.05 -7.15
C ARG A 114 8.98 3.76 -6.20
N ALA A 115 8.53 4.75 -5.43
CA ALA A 115 7.39 4.59 -4.52
C ALA A 115 6.12 4.28 -5.31
N LEU A 116 5.86 5.00 -6.42
CA LEU A 116 4.72 4.74 -7.30
C LEU A 116 4.77 3.33 -7.90
N SER A 117 5.93 2.92 -8.44
CA SER A 117 6.11 1.57 -8.98
C SER A 117 5.90 0.49 -7.92
N THR A 118 6.47 0.67 -6.72
CA THR A 118 6.28 -0.27 -5.61
C THR A 118 4.81 -0.33 -5.16
N HIS A 119 4.12 0.80 -5.20
CA HIS A 119 2.69 0.88 -4.89
C HIS A 119 1.86 0.06 -5.88
N HIS A 120 2.12 0.20 -7.19
CA HIS A 120 1.45 -0.58 -8.24
C HIS A 120 1.75 -2.08 -8.12
N ASP A 121 2.99 -2.48 -7.85
CA ASP A 121 3.35 -3.90 -7.65
C ASP A 121 2.61 -4.50 -6.44
N ARG A 122 2.57 -3.80 -5.30
CA ARG A 122 1.81 -4.23 -4.13
C ARG A 122 0.32 -4.36 -4.44
N ARG A 123 -0.24 -3.42 -5.22
CA ARG A 123 -1.63 -3.45 -5.67
C ARG A 123 -1.92 -4.69 -6.50
N ALA A 124 -1.10 -4.96 -7.51
CA ALA A 124 -1.23 -6.12 -8.37
C ALA A 124 -1.17 -7.44 -7.57
N ARG A 125 -0.24 -7.54 -6.61
CA ARG A 125 -0.12 -8.75 -5.77
C ARG A 125 -1.33 -8.98 -4.88
N GLN A 126 -1.90 -7.95 -4.27
CA GLN A 126 -3.09 -8.13 -3.45
C GLN A 126 -4.30 -8.56 -4.28
N LEU A 127 -4.48 -7.96 -5.47
CA LEU A 127 -5.54 -8.39 -6.39
C LEU A 127 -5.35 -9.86 -6.79
N ASN A 128 -4.12 -10.26 -7.12
CA ASN A 128 -3.80 -11.66 -7.44
C ASN A 128 -3.99 -12.62 -6.26
N ASN A 129 -3.70 -12.18 -5.02
CA ASN A 129 -3.93 -12.99 -3.82
C ASN A 129 -5.42 -13.05 -3.41
N GLN A 130 -6.24 -12.12 -3.90
CA GLN A 130 -7.70 -12.12 -3.71
C GLN A 130 -8.42 -12.93 -4.80
N LEU A 131 -7.79 -13.13 -5.96
CA LEU A 131 -8.25 -14.09 -6.97
C LEU A 131 -7.99 -15.51 -6.45
N SER A 132 -9.05 -16.30 -6.29
CA SER A 132 -8.94 -17.73 -5.96
C SER A 132 -7.95 -18.42 -6.91
N PRO A 133 -7.12 -19.38 -6.47
CA PRO A 133 -6.23 -20.14 -7.36
C PRO A 133 -6.97 -20.77 -8.57
N ASP A 134 -8.27 -21.04 -8.46
CA ASP A 134 -9.11 -21.51 -9.58
C ASP A 134 -9.35 -20.44 -10.66
N ALA A 135 -9.39 -19.16 -10.30
CA ALA A 135 -9.57 -18.07 -11.26
C ALA A 135 -8.32 -17.83 -12.11
N GLY A 136 -7.12 -18.01 -11.55
CA GLY A 136 -5.86 -17.88 -12.29
C GLY A 136 -5.62 -19.01 -13.31
N VAL A 137 -6.15 -20.22 -13.04
CA VAL A 137 -6.10 -21.36 -13.97
C VAL A 137 -7.13 -21.22 -15.09
N SER A 138 -8.26 -20.54 -14.85
CA SER A 138 -9.32 -20.35 -15.85
C SER A 138 -8.99 -19.39 -16.99
N GLN A 139 -7.96 -18.54 -16.86
CA GLN A 139 -7.54 -17.60 -17.91
C GLN A 139 -6.36 -18.09 -18.77
N VAL A 140 -5.77 -19.25 -18.46
CA VAL A 140 -4.90 -19.91 -19.44
C VAL A 140 -5.83 -20.65 -20.39
N ASN A 141 -6.24 -19.95 -21.45
CA ASN A 141 -7.06 -20.55 -22.49
C ASN A 141 -6.27 -21.71 -23.09
N VAL A 142 -6.59 -22.95 -22.68
CA VAL A 142 -5.83 -24.16 -23.01
C VAL A 142 -5.69 -24.34 -24.53
N ALA A 143 -6.63 -23.77 -25.30
CA ALA A 143 -6.57 -23.67 -26.75
C ALA A 143 -5.32 -22.90 -27.25
N VAL A 144 -4.95 -21.78 -26.61
CA VAL A 144 -3.79 -20.97 -27.00
C VAL A 144 -2.47 -21.71 -26.75
N VAL A 145 -2.38 -22.43 -25.62
CA VAL A 145 -1.19 -23.23 -25.30
C VAL A 145 -1.09 -24.46 -26.21
N GLN A 146 -2.22 -25.10 -26.52
CA GLN A 146 -2.26 -26.23 -27.46
C GLN A 146 -1.91 -25.80 -28.90
N ASP A 147 -2.39 -24.65 -29.37
CA ASP A 147 -2.08 -24.14 -30.71
C ASP A 147 -0.62 -23.68 -30.83
N PHE A 148 -0.04 -23.12 -29.76
CA PHE A 148 1.38 -22.80 -29.72
C PHE A 148 2.25 -24.07 -29.78
N LEU A 149 1.88 -25.12 -29.02
CA LEU A 149 2.62 -26.39 -29.03
C LEU A 149 2.51 -27.11 -30.39
N LYS A 150 1.36 -27.06 -31.08
CA LYS A 150 1.17 -27.63 -32.42
C LYS A 150 1.99 -26.95 -33.52
N GLN A 151 2.37 -25.68 -33.35
CA GLN A 151 3.26 -24.99 -34.29
C GLN A 151 4.70 -25.55 -34.26
N GLY A 152 5.09 -26.23 -33.18
CA GLY A 152 6.39 -26.91 -33.07
C GLY A 152 6.47 -28.26 -33.80
N GLU A 153 5.34 -28.88 -34.12
CA GLU A 153 5.27 -30.26 -34.68
C GLU A 153 5.07 -30.30 -36.21
N GLY A 154 5.35 -29.20 -36.92
CA GLY A 154 5.33 -29.14 -38.40
C GLY A 154 4.09 -28.50 -39.01
N GLY A 155 3.25 -27.84 -38.21
CA GLY A 155 2.17 -26.97 -38.69
C GLY A 155 2.67 -25.63 -39.22
N LYS A 156 1.95 -25.06 -40.21
CA LYS A 156 2.24 -23.75 -40.80
C LYS A 156 2.27 -22.68 -39.69
N GLN A 157 3.39 -21.97 -39.53
CA GLN A 157 3.52 -20.88 -38.56
C GLN A 157 2.50 -19.79 -38.89
N LEU A 158 1.65 -19.45 -37.93
CA LEU A 158 0.72 -18.34 -38.07
C LEU A 158 1.50 -17.03 -37.97
N THR A 159 1.20 -16.07 -38.84
CA THR A 159 1.74 -14.73 -38.70
C THR A 159 1.01 -13.98 -37.57
N ALA A 160 1.62 -12.91 -37.07
CA ALA A 160 0.99 -12.07 -36.04
C ALA A 160 -0.37 -11.49 -36.48
N SER A 161 -0.59 -11.32 -37.79
CA SER A 161 -1.90 -10.90 -38.33
C SER A 161 -2.93 -12.02 -38.22
N ASP A 162 -2.57 -13.24 -38.64
CA ASP A 162 -3.47 -14.40 -38.58
C ASP A 162 -3.87 -14.74 -37.13
N TRP A 163 -2.99 -14.44 -36.17
CA TRP A 163 -3.25 -14.63 -34.75
C TRP A 163 -4.33 -13.68 -34.21
N ASN A 164 -4.26 -12.41 -34.59
CA ASN A 164 -5.22 -11.40 -34.14
C ASN A 164 -6.60 -11.58 -34.81
N ASP A 165 -6.63 -12.01 -36.07
CA ASP A 165 -7.87 -12.26 -36.79
C ASP A 165 -8.64 -13.47 -36.23
N ASN A 166 -7.93 -14.50 -35.76
CA ASN A 166 -8.55 -15.68 -35.11
C ASN A 166 -9.06 -15.41 -33.69
N GLN A 167 -8.63 -14.34 -33.03
CA GLN A 167 -9.13 -13.93 -31.70
C GLN A 167 -10.42 -13.09 -31.81
N GLY A 168 -10.79 -12.63 -33.01
CA GLY A 168 -11.93 -11.72 -33.26
C GLY A 168 -13.33 -12.35 -33.22
N THR A 169 -13.47 -13.65 -32.95
CA THR A 169 -14.76 -14.36 -32.86
C THR A 169 -15.24 -14.64 -31.43
N ILE A 170 -14.61 -14.03 -30.43
CA ILE A 170 -15.10 -14.08 -29.04
C ILE A 170 -16.04 -12.89 -28.84
N ASP A 171 -17.33 -13.10 -29.13
CA ASP A 171 -18.42 -12.23 -28.68
C ASP A 171 -18.35 -12.08 -27.15
N VAL A 172 -18.47 -10.84 -26.68
CA VAL A 172 -18.55 -10.47 -25.25
C VAL A 172 -19.85 -10.95 -24.63
#